data_AF-A0A7C5KDP1-F1
#
_entry.id   AF-A0A7C5KDP1-F1
#
_cell.length_a   1.000
_cell.length_b   1.000
_cell.length_c   1.000
_cell.angle_alpha   90.00
_cell.angle_beta   90.00
_cell.angle_gamma   90.00
#
_symmetry.space_group_name_H-M   'P 1'
#
loop_
_entity.id
_entity.type
_entity.pdbx_description
1 polymer ?
#
loop_
_entity_poly.entity_id
_entity_poly.type
_entity_poly.pdbx_seq_one_letter_code
_entity_poly.pdbx_strand_id
1 'polypeptide(L)'
;MDKDLKKLNNFHKKISFLFSFIIFFIYFSFIYLVAFHIGFLSNNFFFNLNLGLLYSFAVIILCILITGIYVWWNNSFYEKELKKIKKIE
;
A
#
# COMPACT_ATOMS: atom_id res chain seq x y z
N MET A 1 12.19 -29.10 0.58
CA MET A 1 13.16 -28.04 0.16
C MET A 1 12.63 -27.19 -0.97
N ASP A 2 12.71 -27.60 -2.25
CA ASP A 2 12.18 -26.79 -3.37
C ASP A 2 10.67 -26.51 -3.28
N LYS A 3 9.90 -27.48 -2.77
CA LYS A 3 8.45 -27.34 -2.61
C LYS A 3 8.07 -26.31 -1.55
N ASP A 4 8.81 -26.23 -0.45
CA ASP A 4 8.52 -25.33 0.67
C ASP A 4 8.91 -23.88 0.34
N LEU A 5 10.06 -23.71 -0.32
CA LEU A 5 10.48 -22.42 -0.89
C LEU A 5 9.51 -21.91 -1.96
N LYS A 6 9.06 -22.78 -2.88
CA LYS A 6 8.04 -22.42 -3.88
C LYS A 6 6.72 -21.99 -3.24
N LYS A 7 6.25 -22.70 -2.20
CA LYS A 7 5.02 -22.33 -1.46
C LYS A 7 5.15 -20.96 -0.79
N LEU A 8 6.25 -20.72 -0.08
CA LEU A 8 6.51 -19.44 0.60
C LEU A 8 6.59 -18.29 -0.41
N ASN A 9 7.30 -18.47 -1.53
CA ASN A 9 7.41 -17.45 -2.56
C ASN A 9 6.06 -17.15 -3.25
N ASN A 10 5.25 -18.18 -3.52
CA ASN A 10 3.90 -17.97 -4.06
C ASN A 10 2.98 -17.22 -3.09
N PHE A 11 3.10 -17.50 -1.79
CA PHE A 11 2.36 -16.76 -0.76
C PHE A 11 2.79 -15.29 -0.69
N HIS A 12 4.10 -15.03 -0.69
CA HIS A 12 4.65 -13.68 -0.74
C HIS A 12 4.18 -12.92 -1.98
N LYS A 13 4.27 -13.54 -3.17
CA LYS A 13 3.78 -12.94 -4.42
C LYS A 13 2.31 -12.54 -4.37
N LYS A 14 1.44 -13.39 -3.81
CA LYS A 14 0.00 -13.07 -3.67
C LYS A 14 -0.21 -11.84 -2.80
N ILE A 15 0.54 -11.73 -1.70
CA ILE A 15 0.42 -10.60 -0.78
C ILE A 15 1.00 -9.33 -1.39
N SER A 16 2.19 -9.38 -1.98
CA SER A 16 2.75 -8.23 -2.71
C SER A 16 1.79 -7.76 -3.81
N PHE A 17 1.17 -8.67 -4.55
CA PHE A 17 0.19 -8.33 -5.58
C PHE A 17 -1.07 -7.66 -5.00
N LEU A 18 -1.57 -8.14 -3.87
CA LEU A 18 -2.68 -7.51 -3.16
C LEU A 18 -2.35 -6.07 -2.77
N PHE A 19 -1.18 -5.84 -2.18
CA PHE A 19 -0.71 -4.49 -1.82
C PHE A 19 -0.55 -3.59 -3.03
N SER A 20 0.02 -4.10 -4.13
CA SER A 20 0.09 -3.36 -5.40
C SER A 20 -1.29 -2.98 -5.92
N PHE A 21 -2.25 -3.90 -5.87
CA PHE A 21 -3.63 -3.63 -6.29
C PHE A 21 -4.30 -2.56 -5.41
N ILE A 22 -4.08 -2.59 -4.09
CA ILE A 22 -4.59 -1.57 -3.16
C ILE A 22 -4.02 -0.19 -3.50
N ILE A 23 -2.70 -0.08 -3.70
CA ILE A 23 -2.06 1.19 -4.08
C ILE A 23 -2.59 1.70 -5.42
N PHE A 24 -2.75 0.80 -6.39
CA PHE A 24 -3.33 1.12 -7.68
C PHE A 24 -4.76 1.67 -7.54
N PHE A 25 -5.58 1.03 -6.71
CA PHE A 25 -6.95 1.47 -6.47
C PHE A 25 -7.01 2.86 -5.81
N ILE A 26 -6.15 3.12 -4.83
CA ILE A 26 -6.02 4.43 -4.18
C ILE A 26 -5.60 5.50 -5.19
N TYR A 27 -4.63 5.19 -6.04
CA TYR A 27 -4.14 6.10 -7.08
C TYR A 27 -5.22 6.47 -8.10
N PHE A 28 -5.95 5.48 -8.62
CA PHE A 28 -7.05 5.76 -9.56
C PHE A 28 -8.23 6.45 -8.92
N SER A 29 -8.54 6.15 -7.65
CA SER A 29 -9.55 6.88 -6.89
C SER A 29 -9.17 8.36 -6.76
N PHE A 30 -7.89 8.64 -6.46
CA PHE A 30 -7.37 10.00 -6.41
C PHE A 30 -7.48 10.72 -7.77
N ILE A 31 -7.04 10.09 -8.86
CA ILE A 31 -7.19 10.68 -10.21
C ILE A 31 -8.66 10.96 -10.54
N TYR A 32 -9.56 10.02 -10.24
CA TYR A 32 -10.98 10.17 -10.51
C TYR A 32 -11.57 11.38 -9.77
N LEU A 33 -11.25 11.55 -8.48
CA LEU A 33 -11.68 12.70 -7.70
C LEU A 33 -11.12 14.02 -8.27
N VAL A 34 -9.83 14.05 -8.62
CA VAL A 34 -9.20 15.23 -9.20
C VAL A 34 -9.76 15.57 -10.57
N ALA A 35 -10.11 14.58 -11.40
CA ALA A 35 -10.58 14.82 -12.76
C ALA A 35 -12.05 15.25 -12.83
N PHE A 36 -12.93 14.66 -12.02
CA PHE A 36 -14.38 14.86 -12.13
C PHE A 36 -14.97 15.75 -11.04
N HIS A 37 -14.28 15.93 -9.90
CA HIS A 37 -14.80 16.65 -8.74
C HIS A 37 -13.97 17.87 -8.35
N ILE A 38 -13.41 18.60 -9.34
CA ILE A 38 -12.68 19.87 -9.11
C ILE A 38 -13.49 20.88 -8.29
N GLY A 39 -14.80 21.00 -8.52
CA GLY A 39 -15.66 21.89 -7.74
C GLY A 39 -15.77 21.52 -6.25
N PHE A 40 -15.67 20.22 -5.93
CA PHE A 40 -15.64 19.74 -4.54
C PHE A 40 -14.29 20.03 -3.90
N LEU A 41 -13.19 19.88 -4.64
CA LEU A 41 -11.85 20.23 -4.17
C LEU A 41 -11.68 21.74 -3.96
N SER A 42 -12.27 22.56 -4.83
CA SER A 42 -12.20 24.03 -4.76
C SER A 42 -13.04 24.65 -3.64
N ASN A 43 -13.82 23.84 -2.91
CA ASN A 43 -14.61 24.36 -1.80
C ASN A 43 -13.68 24.65 -0.61
N ASN A 44 -13.60 25.93 -0.22
CA ASN A 44 -12.75 26.35 0.89
C ASN A 44 -13.38 25.87 2.19
N PHE A 45 -12.76 24.88 2.83
CA PHE A 45 -13.23 24.34 4.10
C PHE A 45 -12.33 24.85 5.22
N PHE A 46 -12.81 25.85 5.97
CA PHE A 46 -12.14 26.53 7.10
C PHE A 46 -10.74 27.11 6.79
N PHE A 47 -10.51 28.39 7.08
CA PHE A 47 -9.18 29.02 7.02
C PHE A 47 -8.45 28.97 5.65
N ASN A 48 -9.18 29.05 4.52
CA ASN A 48 -8.61 29.01 3.15
C ASN A 48 -7.89 27.71 2.79
N LEU A 49 -8.04 26.62 3.56
CA LEU A 49 -7.52 25.32 3.17
C LEU A 49 -8.43 24.70 2.10
N ASN A 50 -7.84 24.44 0.93
CA ASN A 50 -8.49 23.77 -0.18
C ASN A 50 -8.65 22.27 0.14
N LEU A 51 -9.86 21.73 -0.03
CA LEU A 51 -10.15 20.31 0.24
C LEU A 51 -9.27 19.38 -0.59
N GLY A 52 -8.86 19.80 -1.79
CA GLY A 52 -7.89 19.10 -2.61
C GLY A 52 -6.53 18.94 -1.96
N LEU A 53 -6.03 19.96 -1.27
CA LEU A 53 -4.77 19.86 -0.54
C LEU A 53 -4.87 18.86 0.61
N LEU A 54 -5.95 18.95 1.40
CA LEU A 54 -6.18 18.03 2.52
C LEU A 54 -6.30 16.58 2.04
N TYR A 55 -7.06 16.35 0.96
CA TYR A 55 -7.25 15.02 0.41
C TYR A 55 -5.95 14.44 -0.16
N SER A 56 -5.19 15.25 -0.89
CA SER A 56 -3.87 14.84 -1.42
C SER A 56 -2.92 14.47 -0.28
N PHE A 57 -2.91 15.26 0.80
CA PHE A 57 -2.08 14.99 1.97
C PHE A 57 -2.50 13.70 2.68
N ALA A 58 -3.81 13.46 2.81
CA ALA A 58 -4.34 12.22 3.37
C ALA A 58 -3.92 10.98 2.55
N VAL A 59 -3.96 11.07 1.21
CA VAL A 59 -3.49 9.99 0.33
C VAL A 59 -2.00 9.71 0.52
N ILE A 60 -1.17 10.75 0.66
CA ILE A 60 0.27 10.58 0.93
C ILE A 60 0.50 9.82 2.24
N ILE A 61 -0.15 10.25 3.33
CA ILE A 61 -0.06 9.58 4.64
C ILE A 61 -0.51 8.13 4.52
N LEU A 62 -1.61 7.87 3.81
CA LEU A 62 -2.13 6.53 3.59
C LEU A 62 -1.12 5.64 2.85
N CYS A 63 -0.47 6.16 1.80
CA CYS A 63 0.58 5.45 1.06
C CYS A 63 1.79 5.12 1.95
N ILE A 64 2.22 6.04 2.81
CA ILE A 64 3.31 5.80 3.76
C ILE A 64 2.91 4.70 4.74
N LEU A 65 1.70 4.75 5.31
CA LEU A 65 1.19 3.73 6.22
C LEU A 65 1.15 2.36 5.56
N ILE A 66 0.58 2.25 4.36
CA ILE A 66 0.49 0.98 3.62
C ILE A 66 1.89 0.42 3.34
N THR A 67 2.81 1.28 2.91
CA THR A 67 4.21 0.88 2.67
C THR A 67 4.88 0.38 3.94
N GLY A 68 4.68 1.08 5.07
CA GLY A 68 5.21 0.67 6.37
C GLY A 68 4.66 -0.67 6.83
N ILE A 69 3.34 -0.88 6.69
CA ILE A 69 2.67 -2.16 7.02
C ILE A 69 3.22 -3.29 6.15
N TYR A 70 3.39 -3.04 4.85
CA TYR A 70 3.95 -4.03 3.93
C TYR A 70 5.39 -4.43 4.32
N VAL A 71 6.25 -3.44 4.59
CA VAL A 71 7.65 -3.69 5.00
C VAL A 71 7.70 -4.43 6.33
N TRP A 72 6.88 -4.03 7.31
CA TRP A 72 6.80 -4.70 8.60
C TRP A 72 6.33 -6.15 8.46
N TRP A 73 5.30 -6.40 7.67
CA TRP A 73 4.81 -7.75 7.38
C TRP A 73 5.90 -8.60 6.70
N ASN A 74 6.58 -8.05 5.70
CA ASN A 74 7.63 -8.76 4.98
C ASN A 74 8.82 -9.12 5.90
N ASN A 75 9.26 -8.18 6.73
CA ASN A 75 10.38 -8.40 7.66
C ASN A 75 10.01 -9.35 8.81
N SER A 76 8.78 -9.30 9.32
CA SER A 76 8.37 -10.10 10.47
C SER A 76 7.98 -11.53 10.08
N PHE A 77 7.30 -11.70 8.96
CA PHE A 77 6.76 -12.98 8.54
C PHE A 77 7.62 -13.66 7.47
N TYR A 78 7.79 -13.02 6.32
CA TYR A 78 8.46 -13.64 5.17
C TYR A 78 9.93 -13.94 5.47
N GLU A 79 10.70 -12.95 5.94
CA GLU A 79 12.11 -13.16 6.30
C GLU A 79 12.30 -14.21 7.41
N LYS A 80 11.39 -14.25 8.39
CA LYS A 80 11.47 -15.20 9.51
C LYS A 80 11.26 -16.64 9.04
N GLU A 81 10.26 -16.86 8.18
CA GLU A 81 10.00 -18.17 7.58
C GLU A 81 11.13 -18.60 6.62
N LEU A 82 11.68 -17.66 5.85
CA LEU A 82 12.81 -17.92 4.95
C LEU A 82 14.06 -18.34 5.73
N LYS A 83 14.38 -17.64 6.84
CA LYS A 83 15.49 -17.99 7.73
C LYS A 83 15.28 -19.35 8.40
N LYS A 84 14.05 -19.73 8.77
CA LYS A 84 13.77 -21.08 9.31
C LYS A 84 14.09 -22.16 8.28
N ILE A 85 13.60 -22.02 7.05
CA ILE A 85 13.85 -23.00 5.98
C ILE A 85 15.35 -23.14 5.71
N LYS A 86 16.08 -22.01 5.73
CA LYS A 86 17.54 -21.97 5.47
C LYS A 86 18.41 -22.45 6.63
N LYS A 87 17.89 -22.52 7.87
CA LYS A 87 18.61 -23.01 9.07
C LYS A 87 18.49 -24.52 9.29
N ILE A 88 17.56 -25.16 8.60
CA ILE A 88 17.33 -26.62 8.67
C ILE A 88 18.28 -27.37 7.69
N GLU A 89 18.95 -26.61 6.83
CA GLU A 89 20.06 -27.02 5.96
C GLU A 89 21.39 -27.01 6.72
#